data_AF-A0A6U3E495-F1
#
_entry.id   AF-A0A6U3E495-F1
#
_cell.length_a   1.000
_cell.length_b   1.000
_cell.length_c   1.000
_cell.angle_alpha   90.00
_cell.angle_beta   90.00
_cell.angle_gamma   90.00
#
_symmetry.space_group_name_H-M   'P 1'
#
loop_
_entity.id
_entity.type
_entity.pdbx_description
1 polymer ?
#
loop_
_entity_poly.entity_id
_entity_poly.type
_entity_poly.pdbx_seq_one_letter_code
_entity_poly.pdbx_strand_id
1 'polypeptide(L)'
;MKQPWDPNLPFESVIDQLEEAQDYAEAGNQPFTDVQILNTAYTLVYKTSLFFDDIKRWNAKPVGDKTFDNFKAHMMEAQLQLRLQQQTAQQSGFGSANFLSGMYCQPAEHQENPNPFEAMINMANAATNDNRKALGKLTNTMELMQAKVAEKDTRINDLLQAMQLSLSNTNDKRTKKSPRTDQGSYCHTHGYLCHKLHNSANCCFPKPGQIKEAIRTDNMGGNQEGKPVDVDSQQ
;
A
#
# COMPACT_ATOMS: atom_id res chain seq x y z
N MET A 1 20.86 5.40 -4.02
CA MET A 1 20.49 3.98 -3.78
C MET A 1 20.93 3.58 -2.37
N LYS A 2 20.01 3.31 -1.44
CA LYS A 2 20.31 3.17 0.01
C LYS A 2 19.99 1.80 0.62
N GLN A 3 19.53 0.82 -0.15
CA GLN A 3 19.18 -0.52 0.35
C GLN A 3 20.05 -1.57 -0.36
N PRO A 4 20.56 -2.59 0.35
CA PRO A 4 21.11 -3.79 -0.28
C PRO A 4 20.03 -4.45 -1.14
N TRP A 5 20.40 -4.98 -2.30
CA TRP A 5 19.46 -5.74 -3.14
C TRP A 5 19.06 -7.05 -2.44
N ASP A 6 17.79 -7.42 -2.49
CA ASP A 6 17.31 -8.72 -2.01
C ASP A 6 17.55 -9.79 -3.09
N PRO A 7 18.40 -10.79 -2.84
CA PRO A 7 18.74 -11.83 -3.82
C PRO A 7 17.58 -12.76 -4.21
N ASN A 8 16.48 -12.73 -3.46
CA ASN A 8 15.26 -13.45 -3.79
C ASN A 8 14.41 -12.72 -4.84
N LEU A 9 14.70 -11.45 -5.10
CA LEU A 9 14.08 -10.67 -6.17
C LEU A 9 14.86 -10.84 -7.48
N PRO A 10 14.22 -10.68 -8.65
CA PRO A 10 14.90 -10.75 -9.94
C PRO A 10 16.04 -9.69 -10.02
N PHE A 11 17.22 -10.07 -10.51
CA PHE A 11 18.36 -9.16 -10.71
C PHE A 11 18.01 -8.08 -11.74
N GLU A 12 17.02 -8.33 -12.60
CA GLU A 12 16.38 -7.34 -13.45
C GLU A 12 15.98 -6.07 -12.67
N SER A 13 15.49 -6.20 -11.43
CA SER A 13 15.12 -5.03 -10.61
C SER A 13 16.30 -4.12 -10.23
N VAL A 14 17.54 -4.63 -10.25
CA VAL A 14 18.77 -3.83 -10.04
C VAL A 14 19.21 -3.19 -11.34
N ILE A 15 19.02 -3.90 -12.45
CA ILE A 15 19.28 -3.38 -13.80
C ILE A 15 18.36 -2.19 -14.05
N ASP A 16 17.06 -2.33 -13.81
CA ASP A 16 16.06 -1.26 -13.98
C ASP A 16 16.42 -0.02 -13.15
N GLN A 17 16.85 -0.19 -11.89
CA GLN A 17 17.26 0.93 -11.04
C GLN A 17 18.53 1.63 -11.54
N LEU A 18 19.46 0.89 -12.15
CA LEU A 18 20.69 1.45 -12.70
C LEU A 18 20.42 2.17 -14.02
N GLU A 19 19.52 1.64 -14.87
CA GLU A 19 19.09 2.26 -16.12
C GLU A 19 18.26 3.53 -15.84
N GLU A 20 17.33 3.50 -14.88
CA GLU A 20 16.59 4.71 -14.45
C GLU A 20 17.54 5.79 -13.89
N ALA A 21 18.59 5.39 -13.17
CA ALA A 21 19.60 6.32 -12.68
C ALA A 21 20.46 6.90 -13.81
N GLN A 22 20.74 6.13 -14.87
CA GLN A 22 21.40 6.62 -16.08
C GLN A 22 20.53 7.64 -16.81
N ASP A 23 19.25 7.33 -17.03
CA ASP A 23 18.29 8.23 -17.68
C ASP A 23 18.16 9.56 -16.94
N TYR A 24 18.09 9.52 -15.60
CA TYR A 24 18.04 10.73 -14.78
C TYR A 24 19.32 11.57 -14.87
N ALA A 25 20.48 10.91 -14.90
CA ALA A 25 21.78 11.55 -15.00
C ALA A 25 22.00 12.18 -16.39
N GLU A 26 21.52 11.53 -17.44
CA GLU A 26 21.51 12.07 -18.81
C GLU A 26 20.59 13.27 -18.95
N ALA A 27 19.38 13.22 -18.37
CA ALA A 27 18.46 14.36 -18.32
C ALA A 27 19.05 15.57 -17.56
N GLY A 28 19.92 15.32 -16.58
CA GLY A 28 20.69 16.32 -15.84
C GLY A 28 21.98 16.78 -16.53
N ASN A 29 22.27 16.28 -17.74
CA ASN A 29 23.50 16.56 -18.51
C ASN A 29 24.79 16.14 -17.78
N GLN A 30 24.70 15.11 -16.92
CA GLN A 30 25.82 14.52 -16.18
C GLN A 30 25.81 12.98 -16.30
N PRO A 31 25.98 12.42 -17.51
CA PRO A 31 25.90 10.98 -17.73
C PRO A 31 26.96 10.23 -16.90
N PHE A 32 26.57 9.10 -16.34
CA PHE A 32 27.51 8.21 -15.66
C PHE A 32 28.41 7.51 -16.67
N THR A 33 29.68 7.36 -16.31
CA THR A 33 30.62 6.54 -17.07
C THR A 33 30.36 5.05 -16.81
N ASP A 34 30.60 4.18 -17.79
CA ASP A 34 30.44 2.72 -17.67
C ASP A 34 31.15 2.15 -16.43
N VAL A 35 32.31 2.70 -16.09
CA VAL A 35 33.08 2.32 -14.91
C VAL A 35 32.36 2.68 -13.61
N GLN A 36 31.69 3.84 -13.54
CA GLN A 36 30.90 4.25 -12.38
C GLN A 36 29.67 3.37 -12.20
N ILE A 37 29.00 3.02 -13.30
CA ILE A 37 27.85 2.12 -13.31
C ILE A 37 28.27 0.72 -12.83
N LEU A 38 29.36 0.19 -13.39
CA LEU A 38 29.91 -1.11 -13.04
C LEU A 38 30.31 -1.19 -11.55
N ASN A 39 31.02 -0.18 -11.04
CA ASN A 39 31.42 -0.13 -9.64
C ASN A 39 30.22 -0.05 -8.68
N THR A 40 29.16 0.66 -9.09
CA THR A 40 27.92 0.76 -8.32
C THR A 40 27.20 -0.59 -8.28
N ALA A 41 27.06 -1.25 -9.43
CA ALA A 41 26.45 -2.57 -9.56
C ALA A 41 27.22 -3.63 -8.75
N TYR A 42 28.55 -3.62 -8.85
CA TYR A 42 29.44 -4.49 -8.06
C TYR A 42 29.25 -4.29 -6.56
N THR A 43 29.18 -3.04 -6.09
CA THR A 43 29.00 -2.72 -4.67
C THR A 43 27.65 -3.20 -4.14
N LEU A 44 26.60 -3.14 -4.96
CA LEU A 44 25.26 -3.61 -4.59
C LEU A 44 25.24 -5.13 -4.42
N VAL A 45 25.85 -5.87 -5.35
CA VAL A 45 25.95 -7.34 -5.28
C VAL A 45 26.87 -7.77 -4.13
N TYR A 46 28.00 -7.10 -3.93
CA TYR A 46 28.94 -7.45 -2.86
C TYR A 46 28.30 -7.37 -1.46
N LYS A 47 27.42 -6.38 -1.23
CA LYS A 47 26.73 -6.20 0.06
C LYS A 47 25.77 -7.33 0.41
N THR A 48 25.31 -8.12 -0.56
CA THR A 48 24.36 -9.22 -0.30
C THR A 48 25.04 -10.47 0.26
N SER A 49 26.36 -10.59 0.14
CA SER A 49 27.15 -11.73 0.65
C SER A 49 26.74 -13.12 0.12
N LEU A 50 25.92 -13.20 -0.93
CA LEU A 50 25.45 -14.48 -1.49
C LEU A 50 26.24 -14.94 -2.73
N PHE A 51 26.93 -14.03 -3.41
CA PHE A 51 27.54 -14.29 -4.73
C PHE A 51 29.08 -14.26 -4.70
N PHE A 52 29.71 -14.68 -3.60
CA PHE A 52 31.17 -14.59 -3.46
C PHE A 52 31.94 -15.33 -4.57
N ASP A 53 31.49 -16.53 -4.94
CA ASP A 53 32.12 -17.31 -6.00
C ASP A 53 31.93 -16.69 -7.39
N ASP A 54 30.75 -16.12 -7.65
CA ASP A 54 30.46 -15.45 -8.92
C ASP A 54 31.21 -14.13 -9.04
N ILE A 55 31.37 -13.38 -7.95
CA ILE A 55 32.22 -12.19 -7.88
C ILE A 55 33.70 -12.55 -8.08
N LYS A 56 34.16 -13.69 -7.54
CA LYS A 56 35.52 -14.19 -7.78
C LYS A 56 35.74 -14.53 -9.26
N ARG A 57 34.76 -15.19 -9.89
CA ARG A 57 34.76 -15.49 -11.34
C ARG A 57 34.73 -14.23 -12.18
N TRP A 58 33.96 -13.22 -11.78
CA TRP A 58 33.94 -11.91 -12.41
C TRP A 58 35.30 -11.21 -12.34
N ASN A 59 35.93 -11.20 -11.15
CA ASN A 59 37.21 -10.55 -10.95
C ASN A 59 38.35 -11.18 -11.78
N ALA A 60 38.24 -12.48 -12.08
CA ALA A 60 39.18 -13.24 -12.90
C ALA A 60 39.06 -12.97 -14.41
N LYS A 61 38.00 -12.28 -14.89
CA LYS A 61 37.85 -11.93 -16.31
C LYS A 61 38.91 -10.92 -16.78
N PRO A 62 39.34 -10.98 -18.05
CA PRO A 62 40.19 -9.96 -18.66
C PRO A 62 39.59 -8.56 -18.55
N VAL A 63 40.45 -7.52 -18.49
CA VAL A 63 40.00 -6.12 -18.33
C VAL A 63 39.08 -5.67 -19.47
N GLY A 64 39.34 -6.12 -20.70
CA GLY A 64 38.49 -5.82 -21.87
C GLY A 64 37.07 -6.39 -21.77
N ASP A 65 36.86 -7.42 -20.95
CA ASP A 65 35.56 -8.06 -20.78
C ASP A 65 34.78 -7.49 -19.58
N LYS A 66 35.37 -6.57 -18.82
CA LYS A 66 34.74 -5.94 -17.65
C LYS A 66 33.83 -4.77 -18.06
N THR A 67 32.89 -5.05 -18.95
CA THR A 67 31.84 -4.13 -19.38
C THR A 67 30.56 -4.33 -18.58
N PHE A 68 29.70 -3.32 -18.54
CA PHE A 68 28.42 -3.42 -17.83
C PHE A 68 27.50 -4.49 -18.45
N ASP A 69 27.51 -4.64 -19.77
CA ASP A 69 26.71 -5.67 -20.45
C ASP A 69 27.15 -7.09 -20.10
N ASN A 70 28.47 -7.34 -20.05
CA ASN A 70 28.99 -8.62 -19.61
C ASN A 70 28.71 -8.87 -18.12
N PHE A 71 28.66 -7.82 -17.31
CA PHE A 71 28.29 -7.92 -15.90
C PHE A 71 26.82 -8.32 -15.74
N LYS A 72 25.91 -7.72 -16.51
CA LYS A 72 24.48 -8.10 -16.55
C LYS A 72 24.31 -9.59 -16.87
N ALA A 73 24.93 -10.05 -17.95
CA ALA A 73 24.86 -11.45 -18.36
C ALA A 73 25.42 -12.42 -17.31
N HIS A 74 26.58 -12.08 -16.71
CA HIS A 74 27.22 -12.89 -15.68
C HIS A 74 26.36 -13.02 -14.41
N MET A 75 25.71 -11.94 -13.99
CA MET A 75 24.88 -11.93 -12.80
C MET A 75 23.52 -12.60 -12.99
N MET A 76 22.91 -12.49 -14.17
CA MET A 76 21.70 -13.23 -14.50
C MET A 76 21.93 -14.75 -14.47
N GLU A 77 23.06 -15.21 -15.02
CA GLU A 77 23.48 -16.61 -14.96
C GLU A 77 23.72 -17.06 -13.51
N ALA A 78 24.40 -16.25 -12.70
CA ALA A 78 24.61 -16.53 -11.28
C ALA A 78 23.29 -16.66 -10.51
N GLN A 79 22.30 -15.82 -10.80
CA GLN A 79 20.98 -15.91 -10.17
C GLN A 79 20.21 -17.15 -10.62
N LEU A 80 20.30 -17.53 -11.90
CA LEU A 80 19.73 -18.77 -12.39
C LEU A 80 20.35 -19.98 -11.67
N GLN A 81 21.67 -20.01 -11.53
CA GLN A 81 22.37 -21.08 -10.81
C GLN A 81 21.98 -21.12 -9.33
N LEU A 82 21.87 -19.97 -8.66
CA LEU A 82 21.42 -19.91 -7.27
C LEU A 82 19.99 -20.48 -7.13
N ARG A 83 19.08 -20.14 -8.06
CA ARG A 83 17.71 -20.67 -8.07
C ARG A 83 17.68 -22.18 -8.29
N LEU A 84 18.50 -22.69 -9.21
CA LEU A 84 18.64 -24.13 -9.47
C LEU A 84 19.23 -24.85 -8.24
N GLN A 85 20.27 -24.31 -7.61
CA GLN A 85 20.85 -24.86 -6.38
C GLN A 85 19.84 -24.88 -5.23
N GLN A 86 19.06 -23.82 -5.03
CA GLN A 86 18.00 -23.80 -4.02
C GLN A 86 16.90 -24.84 -4.31
N GLN A 87 16.53 -25.05 -5.57
CA GLN A 87 15.59 -26.11 -5.96
C GLN A 87 16.16 -27.51 -5.71
N THR A 88 17.43 -27.76 -6.06
CA THR A 88 18.10 -29.04 -5.80
C THR A 88 18.30 -29.28 -4.31
N ALA A 89 18.60 -28.25 -3.51
CA ALA A 89 18.71 -28.36 -2.06
C ALA A 89 17.35 -28.70 -1.41
N GLN A 90 16.25 -28.14 -1.92
CA GLN A 90 14.89 -28.50 -1.49
C GLN A 90 14.48 -29.91 -1.92
N GLN A 91 14.95 -30.40 -3.08
CA GLN A 91 14.76 -31.78 -3.51
C GLN A 91 15.65 -32.78 -2.74
N SER A 92 16.82 -32.32 -2.27
CA SER A 92 17.75 -33.09 -1.43
C SER A 92 17.25 -33.30 0.01
N GLY A 93 16.12 -32.68 0.38
CA GLY A 93 15.42 -32.90 1.65
C GLY A 93 14.69 -34.25 1.76
N PHE A 94 14.62 -35.04 0.69
CA PHE A 94 14.17 -36.43 0.72
C PHE A 94 15.19 -37.34 0.03
N GLY A 95 16.13 -37.88 0.82
CA GLY A 95 16.96 -39.02 0.41
C GLY A 95 18.46 -38.73 0.31
N SER A 96 19.13 -38.58 1.44
CA SER A 96 20.55 -38.93 1.53
C SER A 96 20.83 -39.67 2.83
N ALA A 97 20.39 -40.93 2.85
CA ALA A 97 20.82 -41.93 3.83
C ALA A 97 21.23 -43.19 3.06
N ASN A 98 22.30 -43.08 2.25
CA ASN A 98 23.25 -44.17 1.95
C ASN A 98 24.29 -43.69 0.93
N PHE A 99 25.28 -42.93 1.38
CA PHE A 99 26.57 -42.88 0.69
C PHE A 99 27.74 -42.89 1.69
N LEU A 100 27.63 -43.73 2.74
CA LEU A 100 28.73 -43.92 3.67
C LEU A 100 28.64 -45.25 4.43
N SER A 101 28.75 -46.36 3.70
CA SER A 101 29.28 -47.61 4.25
C SER A 101 29.65 -48.55 3.11
N GLY A 102 30.92 -48.94 3.03
CA GLY A 102 31.36 -49.92 2.03
C GLY A 102 32.77 -49.72 1.49
N MET A 103 33.72 -49.32 2.33
CA MET A 103 35.13 -49.54 2.04
C MET A 103 35.43 -51.04 2.15
N TYR A 104 35.12 -51.82 1.12
CA TYR A 104 35.69 -53.15 0.89
C TYR A 104 35.85 -53.42 -0.61
N CYS A 105 37.02 -53.97 -0.94
CA CYS A 105 37.50 -54.34 -2.25
C CYS A 105 36.95 -55.71 -2.67
N GLN A 106 36.24 -55.85 -3.81
CA GLN A 106 36.23 -57.05 -4.68
C GLN A 106 35.56 -56.72 -6.05
N PRO A 107 35.70 -57.53 -7.12
CA PRO A 107 35.95 -57.03 -8.47
C PRO A 107 34.67 -57.02 -9.33
N ALA A 108 34.73 -56.25 -10.41
CA ALA A 108 33.82 -56.21 -11.54
C ALA A 108 32.84 -57.40 -11.71
N GLU A 109 31.57 -57.15 -11.46
CA GLU A 109 30.46 -57.92 -12.00
C GLU A 109 29.38 -56.98 -12.53
N HIS A 110 29.01 -57.20 -13.79
CA HIS A 110 28.13 -56.36 -14.60
C HIS A 110 26.80 -56.06 -13.90
N GLN A 111 26.56 -54.78 -13.57
CA GLN A 111 25.22 -54.27 -13.30
C GLN A 111 24.73 -53.46 -14.49
N GLU A 112 23.53 -53.81 -14.92
CA GLU A 112 22.89 -53.47 -16.18
C GLU A 112 22.81 -51.95 -16.37
N ASN A 113 23.36 -51.46 -17.48
CA ASN A 113 23.14 -50.08 -17.91
C ASN A 113 21.63 -49.90 -18.17
N PRO A 114 20.92 -48.98 -17.51
CA PRO A 114 19.55 -48.67 -17.88
C PRO A 114 19.55 -48.22 -19.35
N ASN A 115 18.75 -48.88 -20.19
CA ASN A 115 18.67 -48.59 -21.61
C ASN A 115 18.42 -47.08 -21.81
N PRO A 116 19.25 -46.35 -22.57
CA PRO A 116 19.11 -44.90 -22.76
C PRO A 116 17.71 -44.45 -23.19
N PHE A 117 16.96 -45.34 -23.84
CA PHE A 117 15.56 -45.14 -24.22
C PHE A 117 14.60 -45.04 -23.02
N GLU A 118 14.83 -45.83 -21.98
CA GLU A 118 13.99 -45.88 -20.78
C GLU A 118 14.27 -44.69 -19.85
N ALA A 119 15.53 -44.26 -19.77
CA ALA A 119 15.92 -43.02 -19.11
C ALA A 119 15.25 -41.78 -19.76
N MET A 120 15.14 -41.77 -21.10
CA MET A 120 14.48 -40.70 -21.84
C MET A 120 12.96 -40.65 -21.58
N ILE A 121 12.29 -41.80 -21.54
CA ILE A 121 10.85 -41.89 -21.23
C ILE A 121 10.56 -41.39 -19.81
N ASN A 122 11.36 -41.80 -18.84
CA ASN A 122 11.19 -41.37 -17.46
C ASN A 122 11.43 -39.86 -17.29
N MET A 123 12.39 -39.29 -18.02
CA MET A 123 12.63 -37.85 -18.03
C MET A 123 11.47 -37.06 -18.66
N ALA A 124 10.91 -37.54 -19.77
CA ALA A 124 9.74 -36.94 -20.40
C ALA A 124 8.50 -36.96 -19.50
N ASN A 125 8.30 -38.07 -18.77
CA ASN A 125 7.23 -38.19 -17.79
C ASN A 125 7.45 -37.27 -16.58
N ALA A 126 8.68 -37.12 -16.10
CA ALA A 126 9.03 -36.20 -15.03
C ALA A 126 8.76 -34.74 -15.44
N ALA A 127 9.23 -34.32 -16.61
CA ALA A 127 8.99 -32.97 -17.14
C ALA A 127 7.48 -32.68 -17.31
N THR A 128 6.71 -33.66 -17.78
CA THR A 128 5.25 -33.54 -17.91
C THR A 128 4.57 -33.37 -16.55
N ASN A 129 5.01 -34.12 -15.54
CA ASN A 129 4.48 -34.03 -14.18
C ASN A 129 4.83 -32.70 -13.51
N ASP A 130 6.03 -32.18 -13.73
CA ASP A 130 6.45 -30.88 -13.19
C ASP A 130 5.70 -29.72 -13.85
N ASN A 131 5.48 -29.77 -15.16
CA ASN A 131 4.61 -28.82 -15.86
C ASN A 131 3.18 -28.85 -15.32
N ARG A 132 2.62 -30.04 -15.05
CA ARG A 132 1.29 -30.18 -14.44
C ARG A 132 1.23 -29.57 -13.04
N LYS A 133 2.27 -29.76 -12.22
CA LYS A 133 2.37 -29.14 -10.89
C LYS A 133 2.50 -27.62 -10.98
N ALA A 134 3.30 -27.10 -11.91
CA ALA A 134 3.45 -25.67 -12.13
C ALA A 134 2.11 -25.02 -12.55
N LEU A 135 1.39 -25.65 -13.48
CA LEU A 135 0.05 -25.22 -13.88
C LEU A 135 -0.94 -25.27 -12.70
N GLY A 136 -0.91 -26.34 -11.89
CA GLY A 136 -1.74 -26.42 -10.69
C GLY A 136 -1.46 -25.30 -9.68
N LYS A 137 -0.19 -24.93 -9.47
CA LYS A 137 0.17 -23.79 -8.64
C LYS A 137 -0.36 -22.48 -9.22
N LEU A 138 -0.25 -22.27 -10.53
CA LEU A 138 -0.77 -21.08 -11.19
C LEU A 138 -2.28 -20.97 -11.01
N THR A 139 -3.03 -22.06 -11.24
CA THR A 139 -4.48 -22.10 -11.02
C THR A 139 -4.84 -21.76 -9.57
N ASN A 140 -4.16 -22.37 -8.59
CA ASN A 140 -4.40 -22.09 -7.18
C ASN A 140 -4.11 -20.61 -6.83
N THR A 141 -3.04 -20.03 -7.40
CA THR A 141 -2.74 -18.60 -7.19
C THR A 141 -3.80 -17.70 -7.84
N MET A 142 -4.33 -18.09 -8.99
CA MET A 142 -5.39 -17.36 -9.68
C MET A 142 -6.70 -17.42 -8.90
N GLU A 143 -7.06 -18.58 -8.34
CA GLU A 143 -8.22 -18.74 -7.45
C GLU A 143 -8.07 -17.90 -6.18
N LEU A 144 -6.89 -17.92 -5.54
CA LEU A 144 -6.62 -17.12 -4.35
C LEU A 144 -6.69 -15.61 -4.65
N MET A 145 -6.17 -15.18 -5.80
CA MET A 145 -6.22 -13.79 -6.23
C MET A 145 -7.66 -13.34 -6.48
N GLN A 146 -8.46 -14.16 -7.18
CA GLN A 146 -9.89 -13.89 -7.40
C GLN A 146 -10.65 -13.79 -6.08
N ALA A 147 -10.39 -14.68 -5.12
CA ALA A 147 -11.00 -14.62 -3.80
C ALA A 147 -10.64 -13.31 -3.05
N LYS A 148 -9.38 -12.86 -3.15
CA LYS A 148 -8.95 -11.58 -2.55
C LYS A 148 -9.57 -10.36 -3.22
N VAL A 149 -9.82 -10.40 -4.52
CA VAL A 149 -10.54 -9.32 -5.22
C VAL A 149 -11.98 -9.25 -4.72
N ALA A 150 -12.67 -10.39 -4.66
CA ALA A 150 -14.04 -10.46 -4.14
C ALA A 150 -14.14 -9.96 -2.69
N GLU A 151 -13.19 -10.34 -1.82
CA GLU A 151 -13.11 -9.85 -0.44
C GLU A 151 -12.97 -8.32 -0.38
N LYS A 152 -12.09 -7.75 -1.21
CA LYS A 152 -11.90 -6.29 -1.27
C LYS A 152 -13.13 -5.57 -1.81
N ASP A 153 -13.83 -6.14 -2.79
CA ASP A 153 -15.07 -5.56 -3.32
C ASP A 153 -16.16 -5.51 -2.24
N THR A 154 -16.31 -6.57 -1.43
CA THR A 154 -17.19 -6.55 -0.27
C THR A 154 -16.79 -5.46 0.72
N ARG A 155 -15.49 -5.35 1.04
CA ARG A 155 -15.01 -4.33 1.98
C ARG A 155 -15.24 -2.90 1.49
N ILE A 156 -15.08 -2.66 0.19
CA ILE A 156 -15.37 -1.35 -0.43
C ILE A 156 -16.85 -1.03 -0.27
N ASN A 157 -17.75 -1.98 -0.56
CA ASN A 157 -19.19 -1.77 -0.41
C ASN A 157 -19.58 -1.49 1.05
N ASP A 158 -19.02 -2.20 2.02
CA ASP A 158 -19.24 -1.95 3.44
C ASP A 158 -18.80 -0.55 3.86
N LEU A 159 -17.63 -0.10 3.38
CA LEU A 159 -17.11 1.25 3.67
C LEU A 159 -17.97 2.33 3.05
N LEU A 160 -18.43 2.14 1.79
CA LEU A 160 -19.35 3.05 1.13
C LEU A 160 -20.67 3.16 1.91
N GLN A 161 -21.23 2.04 2.37
CA GLN A 161 -22.44 2.02 3.18
C GLN A 161 -22.24 2.72 4.53
N ALA A 162 -21.14 2.45 5.22
CA ALA A 162 -20.81 3.08 6.50
C ALA A 162 -20.65 4.61 6.36
N MET A 163 -20.01 5.06 5.28
CA MET A 163 -19.87 6.49 4.96
C MET A 163 -21.24 7.14 4.72
N GLN A 164 -22.14 6.50 3.99
CA GLN A 164 -23.47 7.02 3.73
C GLN A 164 -24.33 7.14 5.00
N LEU A 165 -24.22 6.17 5.92
CA LEU A 165 -24.86 6.24 7.24
C LEU A 165 -24.29 7.38 8.10
N SER A 166 -22.97 7.60 8.05
CA SER A 166 -22.33 8.72 8.76
C SER A 166 -22.80 10.08 8.26
N LEU A 167 -22.97 10.24 6.95
CA LEU A 167 -23.48 11.49 6.36
C LEU A 167 -24.93 11.75 6.77
N SER A 168 -25.75 10.70 6.85
CA SER A 168 -27.17 10.79 7.22
C SER A 168 -27.36 11.22 8.69
N ASN A 169 -26.49 10.77 9.59
CA ASN A 169 -26.53 11.09 11.02
C ASN A 169 -26.13 12.55 11.37
N THR A 170 -25.57 13.31 10.43
CA THR A 170 -25.20 14.71 10.69
C THR A 170 -26.37 15.70 10.55
N ASN A 171 -27.49 15.29 9.95
CA ASN A 171 -28.66 16.17 9.77
C ASN A 171 -29.59 16.25 11.00
N ASP A 172 -29.46 15.34 11.97
CA ASP A 172 -30.37 15.30 13.14
C ASP A 172 -29.92 16.17 14.33
N LYS A 173 -28.76 16.82 14.23
CA LYS A 173 -28.30 17.81 15.23
C LYS A 173 -28.57 19.26 14.82
N ARG A 174 -29.64 19.53 14.06
CA ARG A 174 -30.29 20.85 14.20
C ARG A 174 -30.80 20.94 15.62
N THR A 175 -29.98 21.52 16.49
CA THR A 175 -30.34 21.95 17.83
C THR A 175 -31.74 22.55 17.75
N LYS A 176 -32.75 21.85 18.27
CA LYS A 176 -34.06 22.45 18.53
C LYS A 176 -33.77 23.57 19.51
N LYS A 177 -33.58 24.79 19.01
CA LYS A 177 -33.53 25.98 19.86
C LYS A 177 -34.83 25.95 20.63
N SER A 178 -34.75 25.83 21.95
CA SER A 178 -35.91 25.93 22.81
C SER A 178 -36.67 27.20 22.40
N PRO A 179 -37.99 27.14 22.20
CA PRO A 179 -38.78 28.33 21.91
C PRO A 179 -38.44 29.43 22.92
N ARG A 180 -38.12 30.64 22.44
CA ARG A 180 -37.88 31.77 23.34
C ARG A 180 -39.20 32.08 24.03
N THR A 181 -39.21 32.00 25.36
CA THR A 181 -40.37 32.34 26.16
C THR A 181 -40.33 33.82 26.52
N ASP A 182 -41.51 34.43 26.67
CA ASP A 182 -41.64 35.81 27.11
C ASP A 182 -41.20 35.96 28.56
N GLN A 183 -40.17 36.78 28.80
CA GLN A 183 -39.59 37.03 30.13
C GLN A 183 -40.06 38.36 30.73
N GLY A 184 -41.09 38.99 30.15
CA GLY A 184 -41.71 40.21 30.67
C GLY A 184 -40.96 41.51 30.33
N SER A 185 -39.98 41.46 29.43
CA SER A 185 -39.20 42.62 28.99
C SER A 185 -39.55 43.03 27.56
N TYR A 186 -39.10 44.22 27.15
CA TYR A 186 -39.35 44.76 25.82
C TYR A 186 -38.24 45.69 25.36
N CYS A 187 -37.86 45.56 24.09
CA CYS A 187 -36.94 46.47 23.44
C CYS A 187 -37.49 46.89 22.07
N HIS A 188 -37.45 48.19 21.77
CA HIS A 188 -38.00 48.77 20.53
C HIS A 188 -37.57 48.02 19.27
N THR A 189 -36.31 47.60 19.15
CA THR A 189 -35.83 46.91 17.95
C THR A 189 -35.87 45.38 18.02
N HIS A 190 -36.00 44.80 19.22
CA HIS A 190 -35.92 43.36 19.47
C HIS A 190 -37.25 42.70 19.87
N GLY A 191 -38.28 43.49 20.20
CA GLY A 191 -39.61 42.98 20.52
C GLY A 191 -39.75 42.45 21.94
N TYR A 192 -40.71 41.54 22.13
CA TYR A 192 -41.18 41.08 23.44
C TYR A 192 -40.45 39.83 23.96
N LEU A 193 -39.74 39.09 23.11
CA LEU A 193 -38.95 37.89 23.48
C LEU A 193 -37.53 38.21 23.97
N CYS A 194 -37.39 39.35 24.64
CA CYS A 194 -36.13 39.81 25.21
C CYS A 194 -35.90 39.17 26.58
N HIS A 195 -34.62 39.02 26.97
CA HIS A 195 -34.28 38.58 28.33
C HIS A 195 -34.77 39.60 29.38
N LYS A 196 -35.03 39.15 30.61
CA LYS A 196 -35.62 39.94 31.72
C LYS A 196 -34.89 41.26 32.06
N LEU A 197 -33.61 41.36 31.71
CA LEU A 197 -32.76 42.53 31.98
C LEU A 197 -32.48 43.38 30.74
N HIS A 198 -33.10 43.04 29.61
CA HIS A 198 -32.91 43.72 28.34
C HIS A 198 -34.11 44.60 28.02
N ASN A 199 -33.89 45.91 27.99
CA ASN A 199 -34.88 46.88 27.56
C ASN A 199 -34.29 47.85 26.52
N SER A 200 -35.14 48.71 25.98
CA SER A 200 -34.76 49.71 24.99
C SER A 200 -33.61 50.63 25.45
N ALA A 201 -33.56 50.99 26.73
CA ALA A 201 -32.52 51.86 27.28
C ALA A 201 -31.17 51.12 27.44
N ASN A 202 -31.20 49.82 27.77
CA ASN A 202 -30.04 48.97 28.01
C ASN A 202 -29.70 48.08 26.80
N CYS A 203 -30.15 48.46 25.60
CA CYS A 203 -29.87 47.70 24.39
C CYS A 203 -28.43 47.97 23.92
N CYS A 204 -27.59 46.93 23.98
CA CYS A 204 -26.19 47.03 23.53
C CYS A 204 -26.06 47.03 22.00
N PHE A 205 -27.06 46.50 21.28
CA PHE A 205 -27.04 46.36 19.81
C PHE A 205 -28.34 46.87 19.15
N PRO A 206 -28.69 48.15 19.31
CA PRO A 206 -29.91 48.70 18.74
C PRO A 206 -29.85 48.71 17.20
N LYS A 207 -30.97 48.38 16.55
CA LYS A 207 -31.11 48.61 15.10
C LYS A 207 -31.30 50.13 14.83
N PRO A 208 -31.04 50.61 13.61
CA PRO A 208 -31.30 52.00 13.24
C PRO A 208 -32.74 52.42 13.58
N GLY A 209 -32.92 53.58 14.22
CA GLY A 209 -34.22 54.09 14.63
C GLY A 209 -34.73 53.63 16.01
N GLN A 210 -33.87 53.02 16.84
CA GLN A 210 -34.21 52.67 18.24
C GLN A 210 -34.66 53.90 19.04
N ILE A 211 -35.80 53.77 19.72
CA ILE A 211 -36.27 54.72 20.74
C ILE A 211 -35.93 54.14 22.13
N LYS A 212 -35.15 54.87 22.95
CA LYS A 212 -34.67 54.34 24.25
C LYS A 212 -35.77 54.34 25.32
N GLU A 213 -36.71 55.25 25.19
CA GLU A 213 -37.86 55.46 26.06
C GLU A 213 -38.98 54.44 25.81
N ALA A 214 -38.90 53.68 24.73
CA ALA A 214 -39.90 52.66 24.41
C ALA A 214 -39.91 51.56 25.46
N ILE A 215 -41.07 51.34 26.05
CA ILE A 215 -41.30 50.35 27.12
C ILE A 215 -42.34 49.34 26.66
N ARG A 216 -42.52 48.28 27.44
CA ARG A 216 -43.38 47.16 27.07
C ARG A 216 -44.85 47.55 26.86
N THR A 217 -45.36 48.47 27.67
CA THR A 217 -46.74 48.97 27.65
C THR A 217 -46.97 50.08 26.63
N ASP A 218 -45.92 50.81 26.28
CA ASP A 218 -45.91 51.83 25.23
C ASP A 218 -44.69 51.60 24.35
N ASN A 219 -44.91 50.77 23.33
CA ASN A 219 -43.85 50.30 22.45
C ASN A 219 -43.37 51.36 21.46
N MET A 220 -43.95 52.56 21.44
CA MET A 220 -43.57 53.69 20.57
C MET A 220 -43.43 53.28 19.08
N GLY A 221 -44.32 52.40 18.61
CA GLY A 221 -44.28 51.88 17.23
C GLY A 221 -43.13 50.93 16.92
N GLY A 222 -42.50 50.35 17.94
CA GLY A 222 -41.39 49.40 17.81
C GLY A 222 -41.81 47.99 17.38
N ASN A 223 -40.84 47.08 17.33
CA ASN A 223 -40.99 45.68 16.94
C ASN A 223 -42.02 44.96 17.81
N GLN A 224 -42.98 44.25 17.19
CA GLN A 224 -44.05 43.52 17.86
C GLN A 224 -43.85 41.99 17.93
N GLU A 225 -42.66 41.52 17.57
CA GLU A 225 -42.32 40.09 17.58
C GLU A 225 -42.49 39.49 18.99
N GLY A 226 -43.31 38.44 19.06
CA GLY A 226 -43.63 37.69 20.27
C GLY A 226 -44.46 38.45 21.32
N LYS A 227 -45.20 39.50 20.90
CA LYS A 227 -46.19 40.14 21.75
C LYS A 227 -47.15 39.06 22.31
N PRO A 228 -47.31 38.94 23.64
CA PRO A 228 -48.28 38.02 24.19
C PRO A 228 -49.68 38.43 23.72
N VAL A 229 -50.49 37.42 23.37
CA VAL A 229 -51.91 37.64 23.10
C VAL A 229 -52.60 37.90 24.44
N ASP A 230 -53.31 39.02 24.55
CA ASP A 230 -54.13 39.30 25.74
C ASP A 230 -55.22 38.24 25.84
N VAL A 231 -55.18 37.43 26.90
CA VAL A 231 -56.14 36.34 27.13
C VAL A 231 -57.39 36.83 27.88
N ASP A 232 -57.53 38.14 28.11
CA ASP A 232 -58.54 38.75 28.99
C ASP A 232 -59.62 39.57 28.25
N SER A 233 -60.10 39.08 27.09
CA SER A 233 -61.27 39.68 26.42
C SER A 233 -62.43 38.69 26.23
N GLN A 234 -62.53 37.68 27.08
CA GLN A 234 -63.72 36.82 27.17
C GLN A 234 -64.19 36.68 28.62
N GLN A 235 -64.82 37.74 29.14
CA GLN A 235 -65.91 37.63 30.12
C GLN A 235 -66.99 38.62 29.77
#